data_AF-A0A0R3QQX0-F1
#
_entry.id   AF-A0A0R3QQX0-F1
#
_cell.length_a   1.000
_cell.length_b   1.000
_cell.length_c   1.000
_cell.angle_alpha   90.00
_cell.angle_beta   90.00
_cell.angle_gamma   90.00
#
_symmetry.space_group_name_H-M   'P 1'
#
loop_
_entity.id
_entity.type
_entity.pdbx_description
1 polymer ?
#
loop_
_entity_poly.entity_id
_entity_poly.type
_entity_poly.pdbx_seq_one_letter_code
_entity_poly.pdbx_strand_id
1 'polypeptide(L)'
;LDKLLQHANIDVVEKDTLANAMFLGLNIIIDQGRKRFWTPNRKERPNEQVYQTSRWVPVLKDILEDAIEDRLDVKHFPILAGRQIIPTYRPPTSARYGQWHKERGHQTSYRSGPRLIVFVVGGVTYSEMRVAYEVTKDKKPWEVIIGSDQLINPAAFLENLRGLNKYRDN
;
A
#
# COMPACT_ATOMS: atom_id res chain seq x y z
N LEU A 1 -5.16 23.20 -17.97
CA LEU A 1 -6.27 22.28 -17.66
C LEU A 1 -7.46 22.51 -18.58
N ASP A 2 -7.94 23.76 -18.70
CA ASP A 2 -9.16 24.09 -19.46
C ASP A 2 -9.15 23.66 -20.92
N LYS A 3 -8.03 23.84 -21.63
CA LYS A 3 -7.90 23.39 -23.03
C LYS A 3 -8.04 21.86 -23.20
N LEU A 4 -7.58 21.08 -22.23
CA LEU A 4 -7.69 19.61 -22.27
C LEU A 4 -9.14 19.18 -22.04
N LEU A 5 -9.85 19.82 -21.11
CA LEU A 5 -11.26 19.55 -20.85
C LEU A 5 -12.13 19.89 -22.06
N GLN A 6 -11.84 21.02 -22.71
CA GLN A 6 -12.53 21.43 -23.93
C GLN A 6 -12.35 20.40 -25.06
N HIS A 7 -11.13 19.91 -25.27
CA HIS A 7 -10.86 18.90 -26.31
C HIS A 7 -11.46 17.53 -25.97
N ALA A 8 -11.53 17.17 -24.68
CA ALA A 8 -12.12 15.93 -24.22
C ALA A 8 -13.66 15.97 -24.19
N ASN A 9 -14.28 17.13 -24.45
CA ASN A 9 -15.72 17.35 -24.38
C ASN A 9 -16.32 16.93 -23.02
N ILE A 10 -15.60 17.25 -21.94
CA ILE A 10 -15.99 16.94 -20.56
C ILE A 10 -16.77 18.11 -19.98
N ASP A 11 -17.85 17.81 -19.22
CA ASP A 11 -18.68 18.82 -18.59
C ASP A 11 -17.91 19.61 -17.51
N VAL A 12 -18.26 20.88 -17.33
CA VAL A 12 -17.69 21.77 -16.32
C VAL A 12 -17.92 21.21 -14.91
N VAL A 13 -19.00 20.47 -14.69
CA VAL A 13 -19.27 19.80 -13.41
C VAL A 13 -18.20 18.73 -13.09
N GLU A 14 -17.62 18.07 -14.10
CA GLU A 14 -16.56 17.08 -13.90
C GLU A 14 -15.18 17.72 -13.72
N LYS A 15 -15.02 18.99 -14.12
CA LYS A 15 -13.80 19.77 -13.82
C LYS A 15 -13.57 19.85 -12.31
N ASP A 16 -14.62 20.03 -11.53
CA ASP A 16 -14.53 20.09 -10.07
C ASP A 16 -14.07 18.75 -9.49
N THR A 17 -14.51 17.62 -10.04
CA THR A 17 -14.02 16.28 -9.67
C THR A 17 -12.50 16.17 -9.82
N LEU A 18 -11.95 16.69 -10.93
CA LEU A 18 -10.50 16.70 -11.15
C LEU A 18 -9.78 17.68 -10.22
N ALA A 19 -10.38 18.84 -9.93
CA ALA A 19 -9.81 19.80 -8.98
C ALA A 19 -9.80 19.23 -7.55
N ASN A 20 -10.82 18.46 -7.16
CA ASN A 20 -10.93 17.84 -5.84
C ASN A 20 -9.80 16.86 -5.53
N ALA A 21 -9.14 16.29 -6.54
CA ALA A 21 -7.95 15.46 -6.35
C ALA A 21 -6.81 16.23 -5.65
N MET A 22 -6.83 17.57 -5.66
CA MET A 22 -5.91 18.40 -4.87
C MET A 22 -6.07 18.21 -3.35
N PHE A 23 -7.27 17.88 -2.85
CA PHE A 23 -7.49 17.60 -1.43
C PHE A 23 -6.77 16.34 -0.96
N LEU A 24 -6.46 15.42 -1.88
CA LEU A 24 -5.63 14.24 -1.61
C LEU A 24 -4.12 14.55 -1.70
N GLY A 25 -3.75 15.82 -1.85
CA GLY A 25 -2.36 16.24 -1.98
C GLY A 25 -1.80 16.01 -3.38
N LEU A 26 -2.62 15.96 -4.43
CA LEU A 26 -2.16 15.87 -5.82
C LEU A 26 -2.00 17.27 -6.44
N ASN A 27 -0.96 17.49 -7.25
CA ASN A 27 -0.77 18.75 -7.97
C ASN A 27 -1.53 18.74 -9.31
N ILE A 28 -2.77 19.21 -9.33
CA ILE A 28 -3.58 19.27 -10.55
C ILE A 28 -3.51 20.64 -11.22
N ILE A 29 -3.57 21.72 -10.44
CA ILE A 29 -3.52 23.11 -10.94
C ILE A 29 -2.15 23.71 -10.59
N ILE A 30 -1.34 24.00 -11.62
CA ILE A 30 0.06 24.42 -11.48
C ILE A 30 0.16 25.95 -11.65
N ASP A 31 -0.59 26.71 -10.87
CA ASP A 31 -0.56 28.19 -10.94
C ASP A 31 0.33 28.81 -9.87
N GLN A 32 0.54 28.12 -8.74
CA GLN A 32 1.33 28.60 -7.60
C GLN A 32 2.48 27.66 -7.23
N GLY A 33 3.41 27.45 -8.17
CA GLY A 33 4.61 26.65 -7.94
C GLY A 33 4.33 25.16 -7.73
N ARG A 34 5.25 24.30 -8.19
CA ARG A 34 5.12 22.85 -7.96
C ARG A 34 5.57 22.52 -6.54
N LYS A 35 4.65 22.20 -5.64
CA LYS A 35 5.01 21.49 -4.40
C LYS A 35 5.55 20.11 -4.80
N ARG A 36 6.85 19.86 -4.66
CA ARG A 36 7.41 18.53 -4.94
C ARG A 36 6.92 17.59 -3.86
N PHE A 37 5.95 16.75 -4.19
CA PHE A 37 5.59 15.62 -3.35
C PHE A 37 6.66 14.54 -3.50
N TRP A 38 7.01 13.91 -2.39
CA TRP A 38 7.93 12.80 -2.41
C TRP A 38 7.29 11.64 -3.18
N THR A 39 8.02 11.12 -4.16
CA THR A 39 7.64 9.91 -4.88
C THR A 39 8.70 8.85 -4.62
N PRO A 40 8.34 7.65 -4.15
CA PRO A 40 9.30 6.58 -3.97
C PRO A 40 9.97 6.23 -5.30
N ASN A 41 11.27 5.95 -5.24
CA ASN A 41 12.02 5.47 -6.40
C ASN A 41 11.47 4.11 -6.82
N ARG A 42 11.15 3.97 -8.10
CA ARG A 42 10.60 2.73 -8.65
C ARG A 42 11.69 1.69 -8.79
N LYS A 43 11.44 0.47 -8.32
CA LYS A 43 12.37 -0.65 -8.49
C LYS A 43 12.36 -1.14 -9.93
N GLU A 44 13.54 -1.35 -10.50
CA GLU A 44 13.68 -2.01 -11.79
C GLU A 44 13.41 -3.51 -11.66
N ARG A 45 12.58 -4.04 -12.56
CA ARG A 45 12.13 -5.45 -12.55
C ARG A 45 12.36 -6.08 -13.93
N PRO A 46 13.63 -6.28 -14.35
CA PRO A 46 13.94 -6.72 -15.72
C PRO A 46 13.46 -8.15 -16.03
N ASN A 47 13.27 -8.99 -15.01
CA ASN A 47 12.94 -10.41 -15.18
C ASN A 47 11.43 -10.71 -15.11
N GLU A 48 10.59 -9.70 -14.86
CA GLU A 48 9.14 -9.90 -14.78
C GLU A 48 8.55 -9.89 -16.20
N GLN A 49 7.89 -10.98 -16.59
CA GLN A 49 7.22 -11.04 -17.89
C GLN A 49 5.93 -10.24 -17.83
N VAL A 50 5.97 -9.02 -18.36
CA VAL A 50 4.84 -8.10 -18.30
C VAL A 50 4.19 -7.95 -19.67
N TYR A 51 2.86 -8.09 -19.72
CA TYR A 51 2.08 -7.78 -20.91
C TYR A 51 2.23 -6.29 -21.27
N GLN A 52 2.25 -5.96 -22.56
CA GLN A 52 2.47 -4.58 -23.03
C GLN A 52 1.49 -3.55 -22.43
N THR A 53 0.24 -3.97 -22.19
CA THR A 53 -0.82 -3.15 -21.60
C THR A 53 -0.81 -3.12 -20.07
N SER A 54 0.04 -3.93 -19.42
CA SER A 54 0.08 -4.12 -17.96
C SER A 54 1.44 -3.78 -17.33
N ARG A 55 2.20 -2.88 -17.97
CA ARG A 55 3.56 -2.47 -17.54
C ARG A 55 3.63 -1.80 -16.17
N TRP A 56 2.51 -1.22 -15.71
CA TRP A 56 2.48 -0.51 -14.44
C TRP A 56 2.38 -1.48 -13.26
N VAL A 57 3.36 -1.41 -12.37
CA VAL A 57 3.34 -2.06 -11.05
C VAL A 57 2.89 -1.04 -10.00
N PRO A 58 1.94 -1.36 -9.10
CA PRO A 58 1.58 -0.49 -7.99
C PRO A 58 2.79 -0.15 -7.11
N VAL A 59 2.91 1.12 -6.73
CA VAL A 59 3.97 1.62 -5.83
C VAL A 59 4.03 0.84 -4.53
N LEU A 60 2.87 0.36 -4.07
CA LEU A 60 2.78 -0.47 -2.87
C LEU A 60 3.69 -1.71 -2.92
N LYS A 61 3.93 -2.32 -4.09
CA LYS A 61 4.82 -3.48 -4.21
C LYS A 61 6.25 -3.14 -3.78
N ASP A 62 6.73 -1.98 -4.22
CA ASP A 62 8.07 -1.50 -3.90
C ASP A 62 8.20 -1.26 -2.38
N ILE A 63 7.20 -0.61 -1.77
CA ILE A 63 7.13 -0.34 -0.33
C ILE A 63 7.09 -1.64 0.50
N LEU A 64 6.27 -2.61 0.09
CA LEU A 64 6.16 -3.90 0.80
C LEU A 64 7.48 -4.66 0.79
N GLU A 65 8.16 -4.72 -0.36
CA GLU A 65 9.46 -5.37 -0.47
C GLU A 65 10.54 -4.65 0.34
N ASP A 66 10.56 -3.31 0.32
CA ASP A 66 11.52 -2.52 1.12
C ASP A 66 11.26 -2.64 2.62
N ALA A 67 10.00 -2.75 3.04
CA ALA A 67 9.64 -2.99 4.44
C ALA A 67 10.09 -4.37 4.92
N ILE A 68 9.96 -5.41 4.09
CA ILE A 68 10.41 -6.77 4.41
C ILE A 68 11.93 -6.87 4.46
N GLU A 69 12.63 -6.12 3.61
CA GLU A 69 14.10 -6.10 3.53
C GLU A 69 14.75 -5.10 4.51
N ASP A 70 13.96 -4.45 5.38
CA ASP A 70 14.39 -3.41 6.30
C ASP A 70 15.14 -2.23 5.61
N ARG A 71 14.77 -1.92 4.35
CA ARG A 71 15.34 -0.80 3.55
C ARG A 71 14.38 0.37 3.37
N LEU A 72 13.21 0.32 4.00
CA LEU A 72 12.22 1.38 3.92
C LEU A 72 12.76 2.68 4.54
N ASP A 73 12.62 3.80 3.84
CA ASP A 73 13.15 5.08 4.29
C ASP A 73 12.42 5.59 5.55
N VAL A 74 13.14 5.59 6.67
CA VAL A 74 12.65 6.02 7.98
C VAL A 74 12.28 7.50 8.01
N LYS A 75 12.81 8.34 7.11
CA LYS A 75 12.43 9.76 7.02
C LYS A 75 10.98 9.94 6.55
N HIS A 76 10.54 9.09 5.60
CA HIS A 76 9.19 9.14 5.04
C HIS A 76 8.22 8.20 5.77
N PHE A 77 8.73 7.12 6.36
CA PHE A 77 7.98 6.16 7.16
C PHE A 77 8.55 6.03 8.58
N PRO A 78 8.35 7.05 9.43
CA PRO A 78 8.85 7.01 10.80
C PRO A 78 8.07 6.02 11.66
N ILE A 79 8.76 5.39 12.61
CA ILE A 79 8.12 4.54 13.63
C ILE A 79 7.68 5.43 14.79
N LEU A 80 6.37 5.53 15.03
CA LEU A 80 5.78 6.44 16.02
C LEU A 80 6.04 6.05 17.49
N ALA A 81 6.25 4.77 17.76
CA ALA A 81 6.62 4.27 19.10
C ALA A 81 8.07 3.79 19.04
N GLY A 82 9.00 4.60 19.55
CA GLY A 82 10.45 4.35 19.50
C GLY A 82 10.79 2.86 19.65
N ARG A 83 11.15 2.23 18.54
CA ARG A 83 11.42 0.79 18.51
C ARG A 83 12.73 0.57 19.24
N GLN A 84 12.66 -0.02 20.44
CA GLN A 84 13.74 -0.87 20.92
C GLN A 84 13.99 -1.88 19.81
N ILE A 85 15.19 -1.91 19.25
CA ILE A 85 15.59 -2.86 18.22
C ILE A 85 15.53 -4.25 18.86
N ILE A 86 14.36 -4.90 18.80
CA ILE A 86 14.23 -6.29 19.21
C ILE A 86 14.78 -7.08 18.01
N PRO A 87 15.94 -7.77 18.14
CA PRO A 87 16.47 -8.58 17.07
C PRO A 87 15.42 -9.62 16.63
N THR A 88 15.29 -9.78 15.31
CA THR A 88 14.20 -10.45 14.58
C THR A 88 14.10 -11.96 14.78
N TYR A 89 14.81 -12.54 15.74
CA TYR A 89 14.66 -13.94 16.09
C TYR A 89 15.18 -14.21 17.51
N ARG A 90 14.27 -14.58 18.43
CA ARG A 90 14.63 -15.30 19.64
C ARG A 90 13.89 -16.63 19.61
N PRO A 91 14.59 -17.79 19.58
CA PRO A 91 13.91 -19.06 19.78
C PRO A 91 13.22 -19.03 21.15
N PRO A 92 11.99 -19.57 21.29
CA PRO A 92 11.28 -19.55 22.56
C PRO A 92 12.11 -20.30 23.61
N THR A 93 12.72 -19.56 24.53
CA THR A 93 13.51 -20.14 25.62
C THR A 93 12.54 -20.47 26.75
N SER A 94 12.04 -21.70 26.79
CA SER A 94 11.24 -22.14 27.93
C SER A 94 12.16 -22.54 29.08
N ALA A 95 12.04 -21.89 30.23
CA ALA A 95 12.70 -22.25 31.48
C ALA A 95 12.03 -23.44 32.18
N ARG A 96 11.58 -24.45 31.42
CA ARG A 96 10.96 -25.66 31.96
C ARG A 96 11.69 -26.88 31.43
N TYR A 97 12.53 -27.39 32.31
CA TYR A 97 13.03 -28.76 32.33
C TYR A 97 11.90 -29.74 31.97
N GLY A 98 12.17 -30.68 31.04
CA GLY A 98 11.28 -31.80 30.76
C GLY A 98 11.13 -32.15 29.28
N GLN A 99 12.14 -32.83 28.73
CA GLN A 99 11.95 -33.68 27.57
C GLN A 99 11.21 -34.95 27.97
N TRP A 100 10.28 -35.43 27.11
CA TRP A 100 10.05 -36.85 26.75
C TRP A 100 8.67 -37.14 26.07
N HIS A 101 7.69 -36.22 26.02
CA HIS A 101 6.39 -36.50 25.37
C HIS A 101 5.83 -35.37 24.48
N LYS A 102 6.56 -34.93 23.44
CA LYS A 102 6.02 -33.98 22.44
C LYS A 102 6.30 -34.39 20.99
N GLU A 103 6.00 -35.63 20.63
CA GLU A 103 6.00 -36.04 19.21
C GLU A 103 4.61 -36.23 18.60
N ARG A 104 3.50 -35.95 19.31
CA ARG A 104 2.14 -36.16 18.78
C ARG A 104 1.14 -35.04 19.09
N GLY A 105 1.55 -33.78 18.97
CA GLY A 105 0.62 -32.66 19.18
C GLY A 105 1.02 -31.28 18.63
N HIS A 106 2.17 -31.14 17.98
CA HIS A 106 2.74 -29.83 17.65
C HIS A 106 2.52 -29.38 16.19
N GLN A 107 1.59 -29.98 15.45
CA GLN A 107 1.31 -29.53 14.07
C GLN A 107 0.40 -28.27 13.98
N THR A 108 -0.14 -27.78 15.11
CA THR A 108 -1.23 -26.78 15.09
C THR A 108 -0.91 -25.47 15.83
N SER A 109 0.31 -25.27 16.33
CA SER A 109 0.69 -23.99 16.94
C SER A 109 2.02 -23.51 16.35
N TYR A 110 2.01 -22.33 15.71
CA TYR A 110 3.15 -21.61 15.13
C TYR A 110 3.62 -21.95 13.70
N ARG A 111 2.70 -22.09 12.74
CA ARG A 111 3.04 -21.93 11.30
C ARG A 111 2.90 -20.48 10.78
N SER A 112 2.85 -19.48 11.67
CA SER A 112 2.78 -18.07 11.24
C SER A 112 4.18 -17.49 11.21
N GLY A 113 4.71 -17.22 10.02
CA GLY A 113 5.91 -16.40 9.87
C GLY A 113 5.67 -14.94 10.28
N PRO A 114 6.68 -14.09 10.11
CA PRO A 114 6.55 -12.65 10.36
C PRO A 114 5.45 -12.03 9.49
N ARG A 115 4.65 -11.13 10.06
CA ARG A 115 3.51 -10.50 9.38
C ARG A 115 3.79 -9.02 9.12
N LEU A 116 3.54 -8.59 7.89
CA LEU A 116 3.51 -7.18 7.51
C LEU A 116 2.05 -6.76 7.30
N ILE A 117 1.55 -5.88 8.17
CA ILE A 117 0.17 -5.37 8.08
C ILE A 117 0.21 -3.97 7.47
N VAL A 118 -0.54 -3.76 6.40
CA VAL A 118 -0.67 -2.48 5.70
C VAL A 118 -2.13 -2.04 5.72
N PHE A 119 -2.35 -0.80 6.12
CA PHE A 119 -3.66 -0.16 6.08
C PHE A 119 -3.60 1.08 5.18
N VAL A 120 -4.47 1.13 4.16
CA VAL A 120 -4.60 2.27 3.24
C VAL A 120 -5.86 3.05 3.57
N VAL A 121 -5.69 4.31 3.96
CA VAL A 121 -6.81 5.23 4.21
C VAL A 121 -7.32 5.78 2.88
N GLY A 122 -8.63 5.79 2.68
CA GLY A 122 -9.31 6.24 1.46
C GLY A 122 -9.74 5.10 0.53
N GLY A 123 -9.25 3.88 0.79
CA GLY A 123 -9.60 2.67 0.07
C GLY A 123 -8.42 2.02 -0.67
N VAL A 124 -8.53 0.71 -0.90
CA VAL A 124 -7.54 -0.08 -1.62
C VAL A 124 -8.08 -0.58 -2.96
N THR A 125 -7.22 -0.58 -3.97
CA THR A 125 -7.55 -1.10 -5.30
C THR A 125 -7.25 -2.60 -5.42
N TYR A 126 -7.93 -3.28 -6.35
CA TYR A 126 -7.67 -4.70 -6.63
C TYR A 126 -6.22 -4.99 -7.04
N SER A 127 -5.57 -4.05 -7.74
CA SER A 127 -4.16 -4.19 -8.13
C SER A 127 -3.23 -4.17 -6.93
N GLU A 128 -3.51 -3.36 -5.91
CA GLU A 128 -2.75 -3.32 -4.65
C GLU A 128 -2.99 -4.58 -3.81
N MET A 129 -4.24 -5.08 -3.77
CA MET A 129 -4.54 -6.35 -3.13
C MET A 129 -3.78 -7.52 -3.78
N ARG A 130 -3.76 -7.58 -5.12
CA ARG A 130 -3.02 -8.61 -5.87
C ARG A 130 -1.53 -8.60 -5.49
N VAL A 131 -0.94 -7.41 -5.42
CA VAL A 131 0.46 -7.21 -5.07
C VAL A 131 0.80 -7.79 -3.68
N ALA A 132 -0.08 -7.66 -2.69
CA ALA A 132 0.16 -8.26 -1.36
C ALA A 132 0.31 -9.79 -1.43
N TYR A 133 -0.49 -10.47 -2.27
CA TYR A 133 -0.37 -11.91 -2.49
C TYR A 133 0.90 -12.30 -3.25
N GLU A 134 1.27 -11.53 -4.29
CA GLU A 134 2.52 -11.73 -5.04
C GLU A 134 3.72 -11.67 -4.08
N VAL A 135 3.82 -10.62 -3.26
CA VAL A 135 4.92 -10.44 -2.31
C VAL A 135 4.92 -11.54 -1.25
N THR A 136 3.77 -11.94 -0.72
CA THR A 136 3.66 -13.05 0.25
C THR A 136 4.15 -14.38 -0.34
N LYS A 137 3.84 -14.63 -1.61
CA LYS A 137 4.30 -15.83 -2.31
C LYS A 137 5.82 -15.83 -2.50
N ASP A 138 6.38 -14.68 -2.85
CA ASP A 138 7.80 -14.54 -3.22
C ASP A 138 8.72 -14.39 -1.99
N LYS A 139 8.25 -13.78 -0.90
CA LYS A 139 9.04 -13.42 0.29
C LYS A 139 8.75 -14.31 1.51
N LYS A 140 8.61 -15.62 1.33
CA LYS A 140 8.48 -16.56 2.46
C LYS A 140 9.69 -16.43 3.41
N PRO A 141 9.48 -16.45 4.74
CA PRO A 141 8.27 -16.83 5.46
C PRO A 141 7.28 -15.68 5.75
N TRP A 142 7.44 -14.49 5.17
CA TRP A 142 6.58 -13.34 5.46
C TRP A 142 5.16 -13.51 4.93
N GLU A 143 4.19 -12.98 5.68
CA GLU A 143 2.78 -12.89 5.31
C GLU A 143 2.36 -11.41 5.28
N VAL A 144 1.94 -10.93 4.11
CA VAL A 144 1.45 -9.56 3.93
C VAL A 144 -0.07 -9.54 4.05
N ILE A 145 -0.58 -8.74 4.99
CA ILE A 145 -2.00 -8.50 5.20
C ILE A 145 -2.30 -7.06 4.83
N ILE A 146 -3.16 -6.86 3.85
CA ILE A 146 -3.58 -5.53 3.38
C ILE A 146 -5.04 -5.28 3.73
N GLY A 147 -5.32 -4.07 4.22
CA GLY A 147 -6.65 -3.60 4.56
C GLY A 147 -6.85 -2.13 4.21
N SER A 148 -8.11 -1.72 4.21
CA SER A 148 -8.52 -0.33 4.01
C SER A 148 -9.95 -0.16 4.50
N ASP A 149 -10.44 1.08 4.51
CA ASP A 149 -11.82 1.42 4.81
C ASP A 149 -12.82 0.92 3.75
N GLN A 150 -12.44 0.88 2.47
CA GLN A 150 -13.31 0.43 1.37
C GLN A 150 -12.50 -0.16 0.22
N LEU A 151 -13.07 -1.14 -0.49
CA LEU A 151 -12.50 -1.63 -1.74
C LEU A 151 -12.94 -0.72 -2.88
N ILE A 152 -11.97 -0.12 -3.59
CA ILE A 152 -12.24 0.86 -4.62
C ILE A 152 -11.96 0.31 -6.02
N ASN A 153 -12.90 0.53 -6.92
CA ASN A 153 -12.70 0.43 -8.36
C ASN A 153 -12.53 1.84 -8.96
N PRO A 154 -12.09 1.98 -10.22
CA PRO A 154 -11.86 3.31 -10.80
C PRO A 154 -13.10 4.22 -10.80
N ALA A 155 -14.29 3.66 -11.02
CA ALA A 155 -15.54 4.43 -11.01
C ALA A 155 -15.88 4.94 -9.61
N ALA A 156 -15.82 4.08 -8.59
CA ALA A 156 -16.05 4.44 -7.19
C ALA A 156 -15.03 5.47 -6.70
N PHE A 157 -13.78 5.40 -7.17
CA PHE A 157 -12.78 6.41 -6.87
C PHE A 157 -13.18 7.80 -7.42
N LEU A 158 -13.67 7.88 -8.66
CA LEU A 158 -14.14 9.13 -9.24
C LEU A 158 -15.40 9.68 -8.55
N GLU A 159 -16.33 8.81 -8.16
CA GLU A 159 -17.51 9.23 -7.39
C GLU A 159 -17.12 9.77 -6.00
N ASN A 160 -16.19 9.11 -5.31
CA ASN A 160 -15.66 9.61 -4.04
C ASN A 160 -14.98 10.97 -4.21
N LEU A 161 -14.21 11.16 -5.30
CA LEU A 161 -13.61 12.46 -5.62
C LEU A 161 -14.67 13.54 -5.87
N ARG A 162 -15.78 13.20 -6.54
CA ARG A 162 -16.87 14.14 -6.83
C ARG A 162 -17.58 14.62 -5.57
N GLY A 163 -17.63 13.79 -4.54
CA GLY A 163 -18.25 14.11 -3.24
C GLY A 163 -17.37 14.89 -2.26
N LEU A 164 -16.06 15.02 -2.50
CA LEU A 164 -15.12 15.59 -1.51
C LEU A 164 -15.39 17.06 -1.15
N ASN A 165 -15.92 17.85 -2.08
CA ASN A 165 -16.20 19.27 -1.85
C ASN A 165 -17.65 19.53 -1.39
N LYS A 166 -18.48 18.49 -1.30
CA LYS A 166 -19.88 18.60 -0.90
C LYS A 166 -20.02 18.27 0.58
N TYR A 167 -20.88 19.02 1.27
CA TYR A 167 -21.30 18.62 2.59
C TYR A 167 -22.08 17.32 2.48
N ARG A 168 -21.78 16.36 3.37
CA ARG A 168 -22.65 15.20 3.56
C ARG A 168 -23.91 15.72 4.25
N ASP A 169 -25.02 15.75 3.53
CA ASP A 169 -26.33 15.90 4.15
C ASP A 169 -26.54 14.64 5.03
N ASN A 170 -26.66 14.86 6.34
CA ASN A 170 -26.87 13.80 7.34
C ASN A 170 -28.18 13.04 7.10
#